data_AF-A0A0K1JGX5-F1
#
_entry.id   AF-A0A0K1JGX5-F1
#
_cell.length_a   1.000
_cell.length_b   1.000
_cell.length_c   1.000
_cell.angle_alpha   90.00
_cell.angle_beta   90.00
_cell.angle_gamma   90.00
#
_symmetry.space_group_name_H-M   'P 1'
#
loop_
_entity.id
_entity.type
_entity.pdbx_description
1 polymer ?
#
loop_
_entity_poly.entity_id
_entity_poly.type
_entity_poly.pdbx_seq_one_letter_code
_entity_poly.pdbx_strand_id
1 'polypeptide(L)'
;MTESSLVAGKFAEFFSTWSVALPTSAIDERRDGSMYARGWTVRWRWHDSGALEVRASHRMTNERWWVINPDGSEEHRRVPTETVAYMPGDDLAQIKAEHRAARKAHGEAVTAAGMDFEELDPALLQKAPVESTMVWRCDGDPWQVTELAPRPLA
;
A
#
# COMPACT_ATOMS: atom_id res chain seq x y z
N MET A 1 -13.00 16.60 15.12
CA MET A 1 -12.39 15.55 14.28
C MET A 1 -10.89 15.78 14.36
N THR A 2 -10.11 14.83 14.84
CA THR A 2 -8.64 14.97 14.95
C THR A 2 -7.99 14.82 13.57
N GLU A 3 -6.81 15.39 13.35
CA GLU A 3 -6.09 15.29 12.06
C GLU A 3 -5.86 13.83 11.65
N SER A 4 -5.51 12.96 12.61
CA SER A 4 -5.36 11.51 12.39
C SER A 4 -6.67 10.86 11.90
N SER A 5 -7.83 11.37 12.32
CA SER A 5 -9.14 10.87 11.87
C SER A 5 -9.46 11.27 10.42
N LEU A 6 -8.97 12.41 9.93
CA LEU A 6 -9.16 12.82 8.54
C LEU A 6 -8.29 11.98 7.61
N VAL A 7 -7.01 11.80 7.97
CA VAL A 7 -6.06 10.96 7.23
C VAL A 7 -6.55 9.52 7.14
N ALA A 8 -6.98 8.94 8.26
CA ALA A 8 -7.57 7.60 8.28
C ALA A 8 -8.85 7.50 7.43
N GLY A 9 -9.67 8.56 7.41
CA GLY A 9 -10.85 8.64 6.55
C GLY A 9 -10.50 8.61 5.07
N LYS A 10 -9.46 9.33 4.64
CA LYS A 10 -8.98 9.32 3.25
C LYS A 10 -8.41 7.97 2.83
N PHE A 11 -7.65 7.34 3.72
CA PHE A 11 -7.21 5.96 3.52
C PHE A 11 -8.40 5.02 3.29
N ALA A 12 -9.40 5.07 4.18
CA ALA A 12 -10.59 4.22 4.08
C ALA A 12 -11.44 4.53 2.84
N GLU A 13 -11.49 5.79 2.39
CA GLU A 13 -12.17 6.21 1.16
C GLU A 13 -11.57 5.52 -0.06
N PHE A 14 -10.24 5.56 -0.21
CA PHE A 14 -9.53 4.88 -1.28
C PHE A 14 -9.84 3.37 -1.31
N PHE A 15 -9.84 2.74 -0.13
CA PHE A 15 -10.04 1.31 0.03
C PHE A 15 -11.50 0.87 0.23
N SER A 16 -12.46 1.79 0.08
CA SER A 16 -13.86 1.59 0.46
C SER A 16 -14.54 0.41 -0.24
N THR A 17 -14.26 0.19 -1.54
CA THR A 17 -14.80 -0.95 -2.29
C THR A 17 -14.35 -2.31 -1.76
N TRP A 18 -13.25 -2.32 -1.00
CA TRP A 18 -12.72 -3.49 -0.32
C TRP A 18 -12.97 -3.45 1.19
N SER A 19 -13.74 -2.53 1.74
CA SER A 19 -13.97 -2.40 3.20
C SER A 19 -12.67 -2.51 4.03
N VAL A 20 -11.54 -2.05 3.48
CA VAL A 20 -10.23 -2.08 4.17
C VAL A 20 -10.01 -0.72 4.80
N ALA A 21 -9.53 -0.72 6.04
CA ALA A 21 -9.21 0.48 6.81
C ALA A 21 -7.95 0.23 7.64
N LEU A 22 -7.30 1.31 8.09
CA LEU A 22 -6.19 1.18 9.03
C LEU A 22 -6.69 0.61 10.37
N PRO A 23 -5.88 -0.23 11.04
CA PRO A 23 -6.14 -0.66 12.41
C PRO A 23 -6.20 0.53 13.36
N THR A 24 -7.08 0.48 14.36
CA THR A 24 -7.23 1.57 15.35
C THR A 24 -5.93 1.91 16.06
N SER A 25 -5.13 0.91 16.45
CA SER A 25 -3.82 1.14 17.09
C SER A 25 -2.83 1.88 16.17
N ALA A 26 -2.90 1.65 14.86
CA ALA A 26 -2.05 2.36 13.90
C ALA A 26 -2.43 3.84 13.77
N ILE A 27 -3.72 4.18 13.97
CA ILE A 27 -4.23 5.55 13.90
C ILE A 27 -3.97 6.31 15.20
N ASP A 28 -4.34 5.72 16.34
CA ASP A 28 -4.30 6.37 17.65
C ASP A 28 -2.87 6.66 18.09
N GLU A 29 -1.96 5.73 17.82
CA GLU A 29 -0.54 5.83 18.20
C GLU A 29 0.36 6.27 17.05
N ARG A 30 -0.21 6.56 15.86
CA ARG A 30 0.51 6.89 14.62
C ARG A 30 1.66 5.91 14.34
N ARG A 31 1.35 4.62 14.41
CA ARG A 31 2.35 3.56 14.23
C ARG A 31 2.42 3.10 12.79
N ASP A 32 3.65 2.94 12.32
CA ASP A 32 3.99 2.36 11.02
C ASP A 32 3.61 0.88 10.99
N GLY A 33 3.38 0.33 9.81
CA GLY A 33 3.00 -1.06 9.70
C GLY A 33 2.66 -1.55 8.31
N SER A 34 2.17 -2.79 8.27
CA SER A 34 1.88 -3.51 7.04
C SER A 34 0.58 -4.28 7.16
N MET A 35 -0.14 -4.43 6.04
CA MET A 35 -1.34 -5.26 5.97
C MET A 35 -1.50 -5.98 4.65
N TYR A 36 -2.28 -7.05 4.73
CA TYR A 36 -2.68 -7.94 3.66
C TYR A 36 -4.19 -8.16 3.74
N ALA A 37 -4.92 -7.73 2.71
CA ALA A 37 -6.37 -7.83 2.70
C ALA A 37 -6.91 -7.84 1.28
N ARG A 38 -7.81 -8.78 0.95
CA ARG A 38 -8.57 -8.78 -0.32
C ARG A 38 -7.70 -8.66 -1.58
N GLY A 39 -6.49 -9.22 -1.56
CA GLY A 39 -5.54 -9.16 -2.67
C GLY A 39 -4.62 -7.94 -2.67
N TRP A 40 -4.78 -7.03 -1.70
CA TRP A 40 -3.87 -5.93 -1.44
C TRP A 40 -2.76 -6.34 -0.49
N THR A 41 -1.56 -5.84 -0.78
CA THR A 41 -0.43 -5.72 0.13
C THR A 41 -0.18 -4.23 0.32
N VAL A 42 -0.19 -3.76 1.57
CA VAL A 42 -0.07 -2.34 1.89
C VAL A 42 1.01 -2.17 2.95
N ARG A 43 1.88 -1.19 2.71
CA ARG A 43 2.83 -0.64 3.67
C ARG A 43 2.42 0.80 3.96
N TRP A 44 2.38 1.19 5.22
CA TRP A 44 2.12 2.57 5.62
C TRP A 44 3.17 3.08 6.60
N ARG A 45 3.41 4.38 6.55
CA ARG A 45 4.34 5.08 7.42
C ARG A 45 3.82 6.46 7.77
N TRP A 46 3.85 6.80 9.06
CA TRP A 46 3.55 8.13 9.54
C TRP A 46 4.78 9.03 9.46
N HIS A 47 4.57 10.25 9.03
CA HIS A 47 5.56 11.33 9.10
C HIS A 47 5.35 12.14 10.38
N ASP A 48 6.41 12.79 10.87
CA ASP A 48 6.35 13.66 12.06
C ASP A 48 5.34 14.81 11.90
N SER A 49 5.05 15.22 10.66
CA SER A 49 4.03 16.20 10.30
C SER A 49 2.59 15.71 10.54
N GLY A 50 2.38 14.42 10.78
CA GLY A 50 1.06 13.79 10.82
C GLY A 50 0.55 13.33 9.46
N ALA A 51 1.34 13.45 8.39
CA ALA A 51 1.01 12.85 7.09
C ALA A 51 1.19 11.32 7.11
N LEU A 52 0.42 10.61 6.30
CA LEU A 52 0.53 9.16 6.12
C LEU A 52 1.01 8.84 4.70
N GLU A 53 2.17 8.24 4.58
CA GLU A 53 2.67 7.69 3.33
C GLU A 53 2.21 6.25 3.17
N VAL A 54 1.67 5.93 2.00
CA VAL A 54 1.04 4.66 1.70
C VAL A 54 1.60 4.12 0.40
N ARG A 55 2.07 2.89 0.45
CA ARG A 55 2.41 2.10 -0.75
C ARG A 55 1.52 0.88 -0.76
N ALA A 56 0.80 0.67 -1.85
CA ALA A 56 -0.15 -0.41 -1.99
C ALA A 56 0.04 -1.11 -3.34
N SER A 57 0.08 -2.43 -3.32
CA SER A 57 0.06 -3.26 -4.52
C SER A 57 -1.10 -4.23 -4.45
N HIS A 58 -1.74 -4.50 -5.59
CA HIS A 58 -2.84 -5.45 -5.67
C HIS A 58 -2.54 -6.49 -6.75
N ARG A 59 -2.93 -7.74 -6.51
CA ARG A 59 -2.66 -8.85 -7.44
C ARG A 59 -3.21 -8.67 -8.87
N MET A 60 -4.11 -7.71 -9.10
CA MET A 60 -4.75 -7.45 -10.40
C MET A 60 -4.54 -6.02 -10.93
N THR A 61 -3.86 -5.13 -10.19
CA THR A 61 -3.69 -3.73 -10.61
C THR A 61 -2.29 -3.25 -10.27
N ASN A 62 -1.81 -2.24 -11.00
CA ASN A 62 -0.52 -1.62 -10.73
C ASN A 62 -0.40 -1.15 -9.28
N GLU A 63 0.83 -1.22 -8.78
CA GLU A 63 1.24 -0.55 -7.55
C GLU A 63 0.87 0.94 -7.55
N ARG A 64 0.46 1.44 -6.39
CA ARG A 64 0.26 2.86 -6.09
C ARG A 64 1.09 3.26 -4.90
N TRP A 65 1.61 4.49 -4.93
CA TRP A 65 2.37 5.08 -3.84
C TRP A 65 1.99 6.56 -3.72
N TRP A 66 1.55 7.00 -2.54
CA TRP A 66 1.11 8.36 -2.31
C TRP A 66 1.23 8.76 -0.83
N VAL A 67 1.09 10.05 -0.56
CA VAL A 67 1.05 10.63 0.79
C VAL A 67 -0.30 11.29 0.99
N ILE A 68 -0.92 11.04 2.15
CA ILE A 68 -2.15 11.69 2.61
C ILE A 68 -1.73 12.71 3.67
N ASN A 69 -1.88 13.99 3.38
CA ASN A 69 -1.52 15.08 4.28
C ASN A 69 -2.57 15.27 5.39
N PRO A 70 -2.23 15.95 6.51
CA PRO A 70 -3.17 16.21 7.61
C PRO A 70 -4.43 16.97 7.20
N ASP A 71 -4.38 17.76 6.13
CA ASP A 71 -5.51 18.49 5.55
C ASP A 71 -6.39 17.62 4.62
N GLY A 72 -6.00 16.36 4.42
CA GLY A 72 -6.67 15.40 3.54
C GLY A 72 -6.31 15.51 2.06
N SER A 73 -5.38 16.39 1.68
CA SER A 73 -4.82 16.43 0.32
C SER A 73 -3.90 15.23 0.07
N GLU A 74 -3.82 14.81 -1.19
CA GLU A 74 -3.02 13.65 -1.60
C GLU A 74 -1.89 14.05 -2.56
N GLU A 75 -0.69 13.55 -2.31
CA GLU A 75 0.46 13.68 -3.20
C GLU A 75 0.88 12.31 -3.75
N HIS A 76 0.76 12.09 -5.06
CA HIS A 76 1.13 10.83 -5.68
C HIS A 76 2.62 10.76 -6.00
N ARG A 77 3.28 9.69 -5.53
CA ARG A 77 4.63 9.34 -5.93
C ARG A 77 4.60 8.62 -7.28
N ARG A 78 5.67 8.79 -8.05
CA ARG A 78 5.80 8.14 -9.35
C ARG A 78 6.07 6.66 -9.16
N VAL A 79 5.23 5.81 -9.76
CA VAL A 79 5.43 4.36 -9.85
C VAL A 79 5.65 4.01 -11.34
N PRO A 80 6.76 3.37 -11.72
CA PRO A 80 6.95 2.90 -13.09
C PRO A 80 5.87 1.89 -13.49
N THR A 81 5.47 1.90 -14.76
CA THR A 81 4.49 0.91 -15.25
C THR A 81 5.02 -0.51 -15.08
N GLU A 82 4.13 -1.44 -14.74
CA GLU A 82 4.55 -2.84 -14.59
C GLU A 82 4.95 -3.46 -15.92
N THR A 83 4.16 -3.17 -16.94
CA THR A 83 4.35 -3.63 -18.30
C THR A 83 4.89 -2.51 -19.18
N VAL A 84 5.63 -2.94 -20.19
CA VAL A 84 6.11 -2.10 -21.28
C VAL A 84 5.27 -2.43 -22.50
N ALA A 85 4.65 -1.42 -23.10
CA ALA A 85 4.01 -1.55 -24.40
C ALA A 85 5.04 -1.26 -25.50
N TYR A 86 4.95 -1.99 -26.60
CA TYR A 86 5.86 -1.85 -27.74
C TYR A 86 5.05 -1.61 -29.02
N MET A 87 5.55 -0.75 -29.88
CA MET A 87 5.01 -0.45 -31.20
C MET A 87 5.99 -0.88 -32.31
N PRO A 88 5.49 -1.16 -33.53
CA PRO A 88 6.37 -1.41 -34.66
C PRO A 88 7.33 -0.24 -34.92
N GLY A 89 8.63 -0.51 -34.99
CA GLY A 89 9.67 0.50 -35.19
C GLY A 89 10.36 0.97 -33.89
N ASP A 90 9.88 0.53 -32.72
CA ASP A 90 10.50 0.85 -31.45
C ASP A 90 11.90 0.23 -31.30
N ASP A 91 12.81 1.00 -30.71
CA ASP A 91 14.07 0.45 -30.18
C ASP A 91 13.79 -0.30 -28.87
N LEU A 92 13.50 -1.60 -29.01
CA LEU A 92 13.22 -2.47 -27.88
C LEU A 92 14.36 -2.53 -26.86
N ALA A 93 15.62 -2.35 -27.28
CA ALA A 93 16.76 -2.39 -26.39
C ALA A 93 16.79 -1.15 -25.51
N GLN A 94 16.59 0.03 -26.11
CA GLN A 94 16.48 1.29 -25.38
C GLN A 94 15.30 1.28 -24.40
N ILE A 95 14.10 0.91 -24.85
CA ILE A 95 12.91 0.92 -23.99
C ILE A 95 13.09 -0.02 -22.80
N LYS A 96 13.65 -1.22 -23.01
CA LYS A 96 13.94 -2.15 -21.92
C LYS A 96 15.00 -1.61 -20.95
N ALA A 97 16.01 -0.91 -21.45
CA ALA A 97 17.04 -0.29 -20.61
C ALA A 97 16.44 0.83 -19.74
N GLU A 98 15.61 1.69 -20.32
CA GLU A 98 14.91 2.78 -19.61
C GLU A 98 13.94 2.23 -18.56
N HIS A 99 13.13 1.22 -18.92
CA HIS A 99 12.21 0.57 -17.97
C HIS A 99 12.94 -0.05 -16.79
N ARG A 100 14.06 -0.76 -17.06
CA ARG A 100 14.90 -1.33 -16.00
C ARG A 100 15.51 -0.24 -15.11
N ALA A 101 16.00 0.85 -15.69
CA ALA A 101 16.56 1.96 -14.94
C ALA A 101 15.49 2.62 -14.05
N ALA A 102 14.29 2.84 -14.58
CA ALA A 102 13.16 3.39 -13.82
C ALA A 102 12.74 2.46 -12.67
N ARG A 103 12.65 1.14 -12.91
CA ARG A 103 12.34 0.16 -11.87
C ARG A 103 13.41 0.10 -10.78
N LYS A 104 14.69 0.20 -11.15
CA LYS A 104 15.81 0.27 -10.20
C LYS A 104 15.71 1.53 -9.33
N ALA A 105 15.57 2.70 -9.95
CA ALA A 105 15.42 3.96 -9.22
C ALA A 105 14.20 3.97 -8.28
N HIS A 106 13.09 3.37 -8.72
CA HIS A 106 11.90 3.18 -7.89
C HIS A 106 12.19 2.30 -6.67
N GLY A 107 12.85 1.16 -6.86
CA GLY A 107 13.26 0.29 -5.75
C GLY A 107 14.17 1.01 -4.74
N GLU A 108 15.15 1.77 -5.22
CA GLU A 108 16.03 2.57 -4.37
C GLU A 108 15.25 3.63 -3.57
N ALA A 109 14.30 4.32 -4.21
CA ALA A 109 13.44 5.30 -3.54
C ALA A 109 12.54 4.66 -2.48
N VAL A 110 11.95 3.51 -2.79
CA VAL A 110 11.12 2.72 -1.86
C VAL A 110 11.92 2.35 -0.62
N THR A 111 13.12 1.79 -0.80
CA THR A 111 13.98 1.39 0.32
C THR A 111 14.45 2.58 1.13
N ALA A 112 14.83 3.68 0.48
CA ALA A 112 15.19 4.92 1.19
C ALA A 112 14.02 5.47 2.04
N ALA A 113 12.78 5.32 1.57
CA ALA A 113 11.59 5.72 2.31
C ALA A 113 11.15 4.72 3.39
N GLY A 114 11.74 3.52 3.44
CA GLY A 114 11.29 2.44 4.33
C GLY A 114 9.90 1.90 3.95
N MET A 115 9.57 1.96 2.66
CA MET A 115 8.27 1.57 2.10
C MET A 115 8.32 0.19 1.42
N ASP A 116 9.34 -0.61 1.73
CA ASP A 116 9.41 -2.01 1.29
C ASP A 116 8.23 -2.81 1.86
N PHE A 117 7.67 -3.70 1.04
CA PHE A 117 6.64 -4.61 1.52
C PHE A 117 7.28 -5.66 2.41
N GLU A 118 6.71 -5.86 3.60
CA GLU A 118 7.18 -6.89 4.51
C GLU A 118 6.61 -8.24 4.09
N GLU A 119 7.43 -9.26 3.92
CA GLU A 119 6.95 -10.60 3.58
C GLU A 119 5.98 -11.16 4.65
N LEU A 120 4.79 -11.55 4.23
CA LEU A 120 3.85 -12.26 5.09
C LEU A 120 4.35 -13.68 5.33
N ASP A 121 4.26 -14.14 6.58
CA ASP A 121 4.58 -15.53 6.93
C ASP A 121 3.78 -16.50 6.02
N PRO A 122 4.45 -17.40 5.27
CA PRO A 122 3.79 -18.39 4.43
C PRO A 122 2.73 -19.23 5.17
N ALA A 123 2.90 -19.49 6.46
CA ALA A 123 1.93 -20.20 7.27
C ALA A 123 0.65 -19.37 7.50
N LEU A 124 0.76 -18.05 7.59
CA LEU A 124 -0.40 -17.14 7.65
C LEU A 124 -1.05 -16.99 6.28
N LEU A 125 -0.29 -16.96 5.18
CA LEU A 125 -0.83 -16.98 3.82
C LEU A 125 -1.70 -18.21 3.55
N GLN A 126 -1.31 -19.39 4.05
CA GLN A 126 -2.09 -20.62 3.90
C GLN A 126 -3.30 -20.70 4.85
N LYS A 127 -3.21 -20.07 6.03
CA LYS A 127 -4.26 -20.03 7.06
C LYS A 127 -5.18 -18.81 6.98
N ALA A 128 -4.91 -17.87 6.09
CA ALA A 128 -5.79 -16.78 5.73
C ALA A 128 -6.58 -17.18 4.48
N PRO A 129 -7.57 -18.10 4.59
CA PRO A 129 -8.56 -18.15 3.55
C PRO A 129 -9.37 -16.83 3.62
N VAL A 130 -10.16 -16.63 2.57
CA VAL A 130 -11.32 -15.74 2.49
C VAL A 130 -11.09 -14.23 2.37
N GLU A 131 -11.80 -13.67 1.39
CA GLU A 131 -12.05 -12.24 1.19
C GLU A 131 -12.57 -11.50 2.43
N SER A 132 -12.84 -12.17 3.54
CA SER A 132 -13.36 -11.61 4.79
C SER A 132 -12.30 -11.41 5.87
N THR A 133 -11.00 -11.56 5.59
CA THR A 133 -9.95 -11.32 6.60
C THR A 133 -8.93 -10.27 6.17
N MET A 134 -8.38 -9.58 7.17
CA MET A 134 -7.25 -8.68 7.08
C MET A 134 -6.16 -9.18 8.04
N VAL A 135 -4.97 -9.42 7.50
CA VAL A 135 -3.78 -9.74 8.29
C VAL A 135 -2.92 -8.49 8.35
N TRP A 136 -2.56 -8.02 9.54
CA TRP A 136 -1.86 -6.74 9.71
C TRP A 136 -0.94 -6.76 10.91
N ARG A 137 0.03 -5.84 10.95
CA ARG A 137 0.81 -5.54 12.14
C ARG A 137 1.25 -4.09 12.13
N CYS A 138 1.49 -3.55 13.32
CA CYS A 138 2.37 -2.39 13.47
C CYS A 138 3.82 -2.88 13.56
N ASP A 139 4.77 -2.03 13.22
CA ASP A 139 6.19 -2.38 13.28
C ASP A 139 6.60 -2.78 14.71
N GLY A 140 7.35 -3.88 14.80
CA GLY A 140 7.76 -4.49 16.07
C GLY A 140 6.72 -5.42 16.71
N ASP A 141 5.47 -5.43 16.24
CA ASP A 141 4.41 -6.26 16.80
C ASP A 141 4.24 -7.60 16.05
N PRO A 142 3.67 -8.63 16.70
CA PRO A 142 3.26 -9.84 16.01
C PRO A 142 2.08 -9.57 15.06
N TRP A 143 2.01 -10.34 13.97
CA TRP A 143 0.89 -10.34 13.04
C TRP A 143 -0.44 -10.61 13.75
N GLN A 144 -1.41 -9.76 13.45
CA GLN A 144 -2.80 -9.83 13.89
C GLN A 144 -3.69 -10.25 12.72
N VAL A 145 -4.82 -10.89 13.03
CA VAL A 145 -5.86 -11.23 12.05
C VAL A 145 -7.16 -10.61 12.52
N THR A 146 -7.84 -9.92 11.62
CA THR A 146 -9.13 -9.27 11.90
C THR A 146 -10.12 -9.63 10.80
N GLU A 147 -11.38 -9.84 11.17
CA GLU A 147 -12.45 -10.03 10.21
C GLU A 147 -12.86 -8.69 9.57
N LEU A 148 -13.00 -8.70 8.25
CA LEU A 148 -13.49 -7.58 7.47
C LEU A 148 -14.99 -7.69 7.26
N ALA A 149 -15.67 -6.55 7.32
CA ALA A 149 -17.05 -6.44 6.89
C ALA A 149 -17.21 -6.91 5.43
N PRO A 150 -18.37 -7.45 5.03
CA PRO A 150 -18.65 -7.78 3.63
C PRO A 150 -18.33 -6.62 2.68
N ARG A 151 -17.96 -6.92 1.43
CA ARG A 151 -17.80 -5.85 0.42
C ARG A 151 -19.14 -5.14 0.22
N PRO A 152 -19.12 -3.82 -0.06
CA PRO A 152 -20.31 -3.14 -0.55
C PRO A 152 -20.80 -3.83 -1.83
N LEU A 153 -22.11 -3.94 -2.01
CA LEU A 153 -22.67 -4.38 -3.28
C LEU A 153 -22.33 -3.32 -4.34
N ALA A 154 -21.73 -3.76 -5.44
CA ALA A 154 -21.38 -2.91 -6.58
C ALA A 154 -22.61 -2.47 -7.37
#